data_AF-A0A3P7EQ45-F1
#
_entry.id   AF-A0A3P7EQ45-F1
#
_cell.length_a   1.000
_cell.length_b   1.000
_cell.length_c   1.000
_cell.angle_alpha   90.00
_cell.angle_beta   90.00
_cell.angle_gamma   90.00
#
_symmetry.space_group_name_H-M   'P 1'
#
loop_
_entity.id
_entity.type
_entity.pdbx_description
1 polymer ?
#
loop_
_entity_poly.entity_id
_entity_poly.type
_entity_poly.pdbx_seq_one_letter_code
_entity_poly.pdbx_strand_id
1 'polypeptide(L)'
;MVEYEPAVLDVWYHGQLITITDCLYRDDLNVLFFRNMGVIRYLAFHDLDEFIIPVARHNLVTLFYDIFTSAIASYRIPTRKDVPITLNNKKSRKRLDSLLTKCVVRPEMIFEQGVHHTSRVIQDRYKCETLPSAYATLHHYKKDIITGKTFNNGIERFRQQLNESFQSALHQIGL
;
A
#
# COMPACT_ATOMS: atom_id res chain seq x y z
N MET A 1 16.09 -23.88 31.51
CA MET A 1 15.34 -22.93 30.67
C MET A 1 15.46 -23.45 29.26
N VAL A 2 14.35 -23.75 28.60
CA VAL A 2 14.38 -24.14 27.18
C VAL A 2 14.42 -22.85 26.39
N GLU A 3 15.52 -22.58 25.69
CA GLU A 3 15.60 -21.48 24.74
C GLU A 3 14.66 -21.78 23.58
N TYR A 4 13.58 -21.02 23.50
CA TYR A 4 12.69 -21.03 22.34
C TYR A 4 13.31 -20.13 21.28
N GLU A 5 13.86 -20.73 20.24
CA GLU A 5 14.16 -20.00 19.00
C GLU A 5 12.92 -20.07 18.08
N PRO A 6 12.19 -18.96 17.88
CA PRO A 6 11.11 -18.93 16.91
C PRO A 6 11.65 -19.18 15.51
N ALA A 7 10.88 -19.87 14.68
CA ALA A 7 11.25 -20.03 13.27
C ALA A 7 11.35 -18.65 12.62
N VAL A 8 12.30 -18.45 11.69
CA VAL A 8 12.55 -17.16 11.00
C VAL A 8 11.27 -16.53 10.41
N LEU A 9 10.30 -17.36 10.01
CA LEU A 9 8.98 -16.94 9.52
C LEU A 9 8.17 -16.18 10.58
N ASP A 10 8.24 -16.60 11.83
CA ASP A 10 7.55 -15.95 12.94
C ASP A 10 8.17 -14.58 13.23
N VAL A 11 9.51 -14.48 13.25
CA VAL A 11 10.21 -13.19 13.46
C VAL A 11 9.86 -12.19 12.36
N TRP A 12 9.86 -12.62 11.10
CA TRP A 12 9.50 -11.76 9.97
C TRP A 12 8.06 -11.26 10.07
N TYR A 13 7.11 -12.18 10.31
CA TYR A 13 5.70 -11.85 10.46
C TYR A 13 5.44 -10.91 11.64
N HIS A 14 6.02 -11.20 12.80
CA HIS A 14 5.90 -10.35 13.98
C HIS A 14 6.55 -8.97 13.76
N GLY A 15 7.68 -8.90 13.06
CA GLY A 15 8.31 -7.63 12.68
C GLY A 15 7.41 -6.76 11.80
N GLN A 16 6.72 -7.36 10.82
CA GLN A 16 5.73 -6.66 10.01
C GLN A 16 4.56 -6.16 10.85
N LEU A 17 4.01 -7.00 11.74
CA LEU A 17 2.90 -6.60 12.61
C LEU A 17 3.28 -5.47 13.58
N ILE A 18 4.47 -5.52 14.18
CA ILE A 18 4.95 -4.45 15.07
C ILE A 18 5.08 -3.14 14.28
N THR A 19 5.66 -3.20 13.08
CA THR A 19 5.81 -2.01 12.23
C THR A 19 4.46 -1.44 11.80
N ILE A 20 3.49 -2.30 11.46
CA ILE A 20 2.12 -1.87 11.11
C ILE A 20 1.42 -1.23 12.31
N THR A 21 1.52 -1.85 13.48
CA THR A 21 0.90 -1.38 14.72
C THR A 21 1.49 -0.04 15.14
N ASP A 22 2.82 0.06 15.13
CA ASP A 22 3.54 1.29 15.36
C ASP A 22 3.13 2.35 14.33
N CYS A 23 3.13 2.07 13.03
CA CYS A 23 2.65 3.03 12.03
C CYS A 23 1.18 3.45 12.23
N LEU A 24 0.29 2.57 12.69
CA LEU A 24 -1.10 2.92 12.95
C LEU A 24 -1.24 3.89 14.14
N TYR A 25 -0.43 3.67 15.19
CA TYR A 25 -0.57 4.34 16.49
C TYR A 25 0.51 5.35 16.86
N ARG A 26 1.64 5.40 16.13
CA ARG A 26 2.84 6.14 16.53
C ARG A 26 2.54 7.61 16.78
N ASP A 27 2.96 8.02 17.97
CA ASP A 27 2.97 9.38 18.48
C ASP A 27 4.41 9.90 18.52
N ASP A 28 4.75 10.87 17.68
CA ASP A 28 6.05 11.56 17.72
C ASP A 28 6.02 12.91 18.48
N LEU A 29 4.97 13.17 19.25
CA LEU A 29 4.93 14.29 20.21
C LEU A 29 4.18 13.84 21.47
N ASN A 30 4.75 14.15 22.64
CA ASN A 30 4.27 13.82 24.00
C ASN A 30 2.89 14.45 24.36
N VAL A 31 1.88 14.26 23.51
CA VAL A 31 0.51 14.70 23.70
C VAL A 31 -0.39 13.58 23.20
N LEU A 32 -1.00 12.87 24.14
CA LEU A 32 -2.15 11.94 24.12
C LEU A 32 -3.08 11.86 22.88
N PHE A 33 -2.55 11.77 21.66
CA PHE A 33 -3.32 11.68 20.42
C PHE A 33 -2.56 10.90 19.34
N PHE A 34 -2.84 9.59 19.28
CA PHE A 34 -2.53 8.64 18.21
C PHE A 34 -2.46 9.31 16.82
N ARG A 35 -1.28 9.77 16.37
CA ARG A 35 -1.17 10.76 15.28
C ARG A 35 -1.83 10.30 13.98
N ASN A 36 -1.50 9.11 13.50
CA ASN A 36 -2.11 8.62 12.26
C ASN A 36 -3.60 8.31 12.44
N MET A 37 -3.99 7.80 13.61
CA MET A 37 -5.40 7.61 13.98
C MET A 37 -6.19 8.92 14.13
N GLY A 38 -5.53 10.03 14.46
CA GLY A 38 -6.15 11.32 14.77
C GLY A 38 -6.02 12.40 13.69
N VAL A 39 -5.09 12.23 12.73
CA VAL A 39 -4.75 13.26 11.73
C VAL A 39 -4.92 12.76 10.30
N ILE A 40 -4.59 11.50 10.03
CA ILE A 40 -4.58 10.96 8.67
C ILE A 40 -5.96 10.40 8.33
N ARG A 41 -6.54 10.89 7.22
CA ARG A 41 -7.83 10.42 6.73
C ARG A 41 -7.76 9.03 6.09
N TYR A 42 -6.68 8.75 5.35
CA TYR A 42 -6.46 7.47 4.67
C TYR A 42 -5.01 7.03 4.84
N LEU A 43 -4.78 5.80 5.28
CA LEU A 43 -3.45 5.21 5.46
C LEU A 43 -3.36 3.91 4.68
N ALA A 44 -2.29 3.74 3.89
CA ALA A 44 -2.07 2.52 3.10
C ALA A 44 -0.92 1.71 3.69
N PHE A 45 -1.14 0.40 3.88
CA PHE A 45 -0.13 -0.56 4.31
C PHE A 45 0.22 -1.47 3.15
N HIS A 46 1.39 -1.25 2.53
CA HIS A 46 1.91 -2.05 1.42
C HIS A 46 3.44 -2.12 1.49
N ASP A 47 4.04 -3.03 0.72
CA ASP A 47 5.49 -3.18 0.68
C ASP A 47 6.11 -2.08 -0.22
N LEU A 48 7.41 -1.81 -0.08
CA LEU A 48 8.10 -0.73 -0.84
C LEU A 48 8.10 -0.96 -2.36
N ASP A 49 8.01 -2.21 -2.78
CA ASP A 49 7.93 -2.61 -4.19
C ASP A 49 6.48 -2.73 -4.68
N GLU A 50 5.49 -2.34 -3.90
CA GLU A 50 4.07 -2.41 -4.26
C GLU A 50 3.44 -1.03 -4.39
N PHE A 51 2.60 -0.85 -5.40
CA PHE A 51 1.92 0.43 -5.67
C PHE A 51 0.45 0.21 -5.98
N ILE A 52 -0.42 1.02 -5.35
CA ILE A 52 -1.85 1.05 -5.63
C ILE A 52 -2.10 1.98 -6.81
N ILE A 53 -2.72 1.47 -7.88
CA ILE A 53 -2.98 2.24 -9.10
C ILE A 53 -4.48 2.28 -9.38
N PRO A 54 -5.10 3.47 -9.49
CA PRO A 54 -6.48 3.64 -9.96
C PRO A 54 -6.63 3.18 -11.41
N VAL A 55 -7.73 2.51 -11.74
CA VAL A 55 -7.94 1.94 -13.08
C VAL A 55 -8.70 2.89 -14.01
N ALA A 56 -9.73 3.57 -13.52
CA ALA A 56 -10.37 4.69 -14.23
C ALA A 56 -9.64 6.00 -13.90
N ARG A 57 -9.68 7.01 -14.79
CA ARG A 57 -8.89 8.28 -14.78
C ARG A 57 -9.10 9.17 -13.53
N HIS A 58 -8.87 8.63 -12.35
CA HIS A 58 -8.92 9.26 -11.04
C HIS A 58 -7.54 9.20 -10.42
N ASN A 59 -7.17 10.19 -9.61
CA ASN A 59 -6.03 10.05 -8.72
C ASN A 59 -6.47 9.31 -7.45
N LEU A 60 -5.52 8.76 -6.69
CA LEU A 60 -5.82 7.98 -5.48
C LEU A 60 -6.65 8.76 -4.46
N VAL A 61 -6.37 10.05 -4.31
CA VAL A 61 -7.09 10.91 -3.36
C VAL A 61 -8.55 11.00 -3.73
N THR A 62 -8.86 11.37 -4.97
CA THR A 62 -10.24 11.44 -5.48
C THR A 62 -10.96 10.10 -5.39
N LEU A 63 -10.27 9.00 -5.74
CA LEU A 63 -10.84 7.67 -5.61
C LEU A 63 -11.24 7.38 -4.16
N PHE A 64 -10.36 7.65 -3.19
CA PHE A 64 -10.63 7.37 -1.78
C PHE A 64 -11.76 8.25 -1.21
N TYR A 65 -11.86 9.50 -1.66
CA TYR A 65 -13.01 10.35 -1.31
C TYR A 65 -14.34 9.74 -1.77
N ASP A 66 -14.37 9.16 -2.97
CA ASP A 66 -15.60 8.63 -3.56
C ASP A 66 -16.03 7.28 -2.95
N ILE A 67 -15.07 6.40 -2.66
CA ILE A 67 -15.38 5.03 -2.21
C ILE A 67 -15.52 4.90 -0.69
N PHE A 68 -14.79 5.70 0.10
CA PHE A 68 -14.89 5.62 1.56
C PHE A 68 -16.08 6.41 2.07
N THR A 69 -17.19 5.70 2.29
CA THR A 69 -18.35 6.23 3.01
C THR A 69 -18.13 6.18 4.52
N SER A 70 -19.05 6.78 5.28
CA SER A 70 -18.99 6.87 6.75
C SER A 70 -18.95 5.50 7.45
N ALA A 71 -19.41 4.43 6.79
CA ALA A 71 -19.43 3.07 7.34
C ALA A 71 -18.22 2.20 6.93
N ILE A 72 -17.40 2.61 5.96
CA ILE A 72 -16.27 1.79 5.51
C ILE A 72 -15.01 2.21 6.28
N ALA A 73 -14.43 1.27 7.02
CA ALA A 73 -13.16 1.46 7.73
C ALA A 73 -11.96 1.06 6.89
N SER A 74 -12.09 0.07 6.00
CA SER A 74 -10.97 -0.37 5.17
C SER A 74 -11.41 -0.94 3.84
N TYR A 75 -10.49 -0.82 2.88
CA TYR A 75 -10.51 -1.57 1.64
C TYR A 75 -9.27 -2.44 1.54
N ARG A 76 -9.50 -3.73 1.31
CA ARG A 76 -8.49 -4.66 0.82
C ARG A 76 -8.40 -4.51 -0.71
N ILE A 77 -7.24 -4.13 -1.20
CA ILE A 77 -7.00 -3.94 -2.63
C ILE A 77 -6.35 -5.21 -3.20
N PRO A 78 -6.96 -5.86 -4.19
CA PRO A 78 -6.44 -7.09 -4.76
C PRO A 78 -5.16 -6.84 -5.56
N THR A 79 -4.19 -7.74 -5.42
CA THR A 79 -2.99 -7.72 -6.23
C THR A 79 -3.28 -8.27 -7.61
N ARG A 80 -2.86 -7.50 -8.61
CA ARG A 80 -2.86 -7.95 -9.98
C ARG A 80 -1.53 -8.68 -10.22
N LYS A 81 -1.57 -10.00 -10.43
CA LYS A 81 -0.37 -10.83 -10.75
C LYS A 81 0.22 -10.55 -12.14
N ASP A 82 -0.19 -9.46 -12.79
CA ASP A 82 0.44 -9.08 -14.03
C ASP A 82 1.84 -8.53 -13.70
N VAL A 83 2.84 -8.93 -14.47
CA VAL A 83 4.12 -8.22 -14.49
C VAL A 83 3.79 -6.76 -14.73
N PRO A 84 4.32 -5.81 -13.92
CA PRO A 84 3.98 -4.42 -14.10
C PRO A 84 4.16 -4.01 -15.56
N ILE A 85 3.26 -3.15 -16.04
CA ILE A 85 3.47 -2.42 -17.28
C ILE A 85 4.61 -1.43 -17.01
N THR A 86 5.83 -1.94 -17.00
CA THR A 86 6.98 -1.14 -17.40
C THR A 86 6.84 -0.91 -18.90
N LEU A 87 7.40 0.19 -19.41
CA LEU A 87 7.30 0.62 -20.81
C LEU A 87 7.51 -0.50 -21.87
N ASN A 88 8.17 -1.60 -21.49
CA ASN A 88 8.66 -2.65 -22.37
C ASN A 88 8.06 -4.06 -22.14
N ASN A 89 7.03 -4.26 -21.31
CA ASN A 89 6.40 -5.59 -21.16
C ASN A 89 4.88 -5.54 -21.40
N LYS A 90 4.46 -5.99 -22.59
CA LYS A 90 3.07 -6.38 -22.87
C LYS A 90 2.93 -7.89 -22.69
N LYS A 91 2.48 -8.35 -21.52
CA LYS A 91 1.84 -9.66 -21.38
C LYS A 91 0.68 -9.57 -20.39
N SER A 92 -0.52 -9.80 -20.93
CA SER A 92 -1.78 -9.96 -20.19
C SER A 92 -1.86 -11.37 -19.62
N ARG A 93 -2.10 -11.53 -18.31
CA ARG A 93 -2.76 -12.72 -17.76
C ARG A 93 -3.96 -12.32 -16.90
N LYS A 94 -5.11 -12.93 -17.18
CA LYS A 94 -6.42 -12.64 -16.59
C LYS A 94 -6.61 -13.09 -15.12
N ARG A 95 -5.57 -13.19 -14.27
CA ARG A 95 -5.73 -13.75 -12.91
C ARG A 95 -5.32 -12.75 -11.82
N LEU A 96 -6.32 -12.21 -11.14
CA LEU A 96 -6.18 -11.50 -9.86
C LEU A 96 -5.78 -12.50 -8.78
N ASP A 97 -4.87 -12.13 -7.88
CA ASP A 97 -4.69 -12.84 -6.62
C ASP A 97 -5.62 -12.25 -5.57
N SER A 98 -6.47 -13.08 -4.97
CA SER A 98 -7.30 -12.68 -3.84
C SER A 98 -6.60 -12.93 -2.48
N LEU A 99 -5.48 -13.65 -2.46
CA LEU A 99 -4.70 -13.95 -1.25
C LEU A 99 -3.62 -12.90 -1.00
N LEU A 100 -2.95 -12.42 -2.05
CA LEU A 100 -2.02 -11.30 -1.97
C LEU A 100 -2.81 -10.01 -2.12
N THR A 101 -2.99 -9.31 -1.01
CA THR A 101 -3.72 -8.05 -0.96
C THR A 101 -3.07 -7.12 0.04
N LYS A 102 -3.32 -5.82 -0.10
CA LYS A 102 -2.88 -4.80 0.84
C LYS A 102 -4.03 -3.88 1.21
N CYS A 103 -3.94 -3.26 2.36
CA CYS A 103 -5.06 -2.50 2.93
C CYS A 103 -4.84 -1.00 2.80
N VAL A 104 -5.89 -0.29 2.42
CA VAL A 104 -6.04 1.13 2.70
C VAL A 104 -7.11 1.25 3.79
N VAL A 105 -6.83 2.03 4.82
CA VAL A 105 -7.69 2.15 5.99
C VAL A 105 -8.02 3.60 6.29
N ARG A 106 -9.10 3.80 7.03
CA ARG A 106 -9.41 5.00 7.79
C ARG A 106 -8.96 4.77 9.24
N PRO A 107 -7.78 5.26 9.62
CA PRO A 107 -7.14 4.93 10.88
C PRO A 107 -8.06 5.07 12.10
N GLU A 108 -8.90 6.11 12.13
CA GLU A 108 -9.83 6.41 13.23
C GLU A 108 -10.92 5.36 13.46
N MET A 109 -11.07 4.39 12.54
CA MET A 109 -12.06 3.32 12.60
C MET A 109 -11.46 1.94 12.90
N ILE A 110 -10.13 1.85 13.03
CA ILE A 110 -9.39 0.59 13.12
C ILE A 110 -8.83 0.41 14.53
N PHE A 111 -9.05 -0.79 15.09
CA PHE A 111 -8.39 -1.19 16.34
C PHE A 111 -7.18 -2.10 16.08
N GLU A 112 -7.20 -2.89 15.00
CA GLU A 112 -6.11 -3.83 14.73
C GLU A 112 -5.97 -4.08 13.24
N GLN A 113 -4.75 -3.87 12.74
CA GLN A 113 -4.39 -4.05 11.35
C GLN A 113 -3.37 -5.19 11.21
N GLY A 114 -3.70 -6.18 10.36
CA GLY A 114 -2.78 -7.23 9.93
C GLY A 114 -2.07 -6.88 8.62
N VAL A 115 -1.19 -7.78 8.17
CA VAL A 115 -0.35 -7.55 6.97
C VAL A 115 -1.16 -7.47 5.67
N HIS A 116 -2.25 -8.25 5.57
CA HIS A 116 -3.08 -8.36 4.35
C HIS A 116 -4.58 -8.11 4.62
N HIS A 117 -4.94 -7.75 5.86
CA HIS A 117 -6.32 -7.58 6.27
C HIS A 117 -6.40 -6.67 7.48
N THR A 118 -7.54 -5.99 7.65
CA THR A 118 -7.90 -5.40 8.92
C THR A 118 -8.46 -6.48 9.83
N SER A 119 -7.84 -6.68 10.99
CA SER A 119 -8.22 -7.71 11.96
C SER A 119 -9.43 -7.29 12.79
N ARG A 120 -9.50 -6.01 13.17
CA ARG A 120 -10.57 -5.49 14.03
C ARG A 120 -10.82 -4.00 13.82
N VAL A 121 -12.11 -3.64 13.76
CA VAL A 121 -12.59 -2.25 13.78
C VAL A 121 -12.96 -1.84 15.20
N ILE A 122 -13.00 -0.53 15.46
CA ILE A 122 -13.32 0.00 16.80
C ILE A 122 -14.82 -0.03 17.12
N GLN A 123 -15.69 -0.17 16.11
CA GLN A 123 -17.15 -0.26 16.27
C GLN A 123 -17.76 -1.21 15.24
N ASP A 124 -18.74 -2.02 15.65
CA ASP A 124 -19.38 -3.07 14.82
C ASP A 124 -20.06 -2.57 13.54
N ARG A 125 -20.46 -1.30 13.53
CA ARG A 125 -21.08 -0.69 12.33
C ARG A 125 -20.08 -0.45 11.19
N TYR A 126 -18.78 -0.48 11.48
CA TYR A 126 -17.75 -0.24 10.49
C TYR A 126 -17.38 -1.51 9.73
N LYS A 127 -17.18 -1.37 8.43
CA LYS A 127 -16.99 -2.50 7.51
C LYS A 127 -15.60 -2.50 6.89
N CYS A 128 -15.12 -3.70 6.62
CA CYS A 128 -13.87 -3.96 5.91
C CYS A 128 -14.22 -4.71 4.62
N GLU A 129 -14.02 -4.07 3.47
CA GLU A 129 -14.49 -4.59 2.19
C GLU A 129 -13.31 -4.92 1.26
N THR A 130 -13.54 -5.78 0.27
CA THR A 130 -12.58 -5.95 -0.83
C THR A 130 -12.93 -4.99 -1.95
N LEU A 131 -11.98 -4.14 -2.36
CA LEU A 131 -12.20 -3.19 -3.43
C LEU A 131 -12.29 -3.94 -4.77
N PRO A 132 -13.36 -3.73 -5.57
CA PRO A 132 -13.41 -4.32 -6.90
C PRO A 132 -12.26 -3.79 -7.76
N SER A 133 -11.62 -4.70 -8.52
CA SER A 133 -10.47 -4.38 -9.36
C SER A 133 -10.74 -3.36 -10.47
N ALA A 134 -12.01 -3.04 -10.74
CA ALA A 134 -12.41 -1.97 -11.63
C ALA A 134 -12.08 -0.56 -11.09
N TYR A 135 -11.89 -0.41 -9.78
CA TYR A 135 -11.58 0.87 -9.13
C TYR A 135 -10.07 1.09 -8.99
N ALA A 136 -9.38 0.13 -8.37
CA ALA A 136 -7.93 0.15 -8.24
C ALA A 136 -7.37 -1.27 -8.11
N THR A 137 -6.08 -1.40 -8.45
CA THR A 137 -5.33 -2.65 -8.31
C THR A 137 -3.97 -2.40 -7.68
N LEU A 138 -3.50 -3.34 -6.87
CA LEU A 138 -2.13 -3.33 -6.36
C LEU A 138 -1.20 -3.98 -7.40
N HIS A 139 -0.08 -3.32 -7.68
CA HIS A 139 0.95 -3.78 -8.60
C HIS A 139 2.26 -4.03 -7.87
N HIS A 140 2.87 -5.18 -8.12
CA HIS A 140 4.14 -5.57 -7.51
C HIS A 140 5.31 -5.40 -8.49
N TYR A 141 6.23 -4.49 -8.18
CA TYR A 141 7.39 -4.13 -8.99
C TYR A 141 8.66 -4.79 -8.47
N LYS A 142 8.76 -6.10 -8.68
CA LYS A 142 10.05 -6.79 -8.53
C LYS A 142 10.85 -6.69 -9.83
N LYS A 143 12.10 -6.24 -9.72
CA LYS A 143 13.08 -6.44 -10.79
C LYS A 143 13.29 -7.95 -10.89
N ASP A 144 13.13 -8.53 -12.08
CA ASP A 144 13.61 -9.89 -12.33
C ASP A 144 15.13 -9.88 -12.19
N ILE A 145 15.63 -10.10 -10.97
CA ILE A 145 17.07 -10.24 -10.68
C ILE A 145 17.61 -11.53 -11.34
N ILE A 146 16.72 -12.45 -11.73
CA ILE A 146 17.08 -13.79 -12.24
C ILE A 146 17.44 -13.79 -13.73
N THR A 147 17.00 -12.82 -14.53
CA THR A 147 17.46 -12.69 -15.91
C THR A 147 18.45 -11.54 -15.99
N GLY A 148 19.76 -11.85 -16.01
CA GLY A 148 20.86 -10.89 -16.11
C GLY A 148 20.90 -10.10 -17.43
N LYS A 149 19.76 -9.56 -17.89
CA LYS A 149 19.70 -8.58 -18.97
C LYS A 149 19.77 -7.19 -18.35
N THR A 150 20.94 -6.60 -18.43
CA THR A 150 21.19 -5.19 -18.13
C THR A 150 20.38 -4.32 -19.10
N PHE A 151 19.26 -3.79 -18.63
CA PHE A 151 18.41 -2.86 -19.41
C PHE A 151 18.86 -1.42 -19.17
N ASN A 152 19.91 -0.99 -19.87
CA ASN A 152 20.51 0.36 -19.65
C ASN A 152 19.70 1.52 -20.27
N ASN A 153 18.91 1.30 -21.34
CA ASN A 153 18.37 2.43 -22.11
C ASN A 153 17.00 2.96 -21.64
N GLY A 154 16.23 2.18 -20.89
CA GLY A 154 14.89 2.59 -20.39
C GLY A 154 14.93 3.33 -19.05
N ILE A 155 15.95 3.05 -18.23
CA ILE A 155 16.10 3.64 -16.90
C ILE A 155 16.42 5.13 -17.00
N GLU A 156 17.28 5.54 -17.93
CA GLU A 156 17.64 6.96 -18.10
C GLU A 156 16.46 7.82 -18.53
N ARG A 157 15.60 7.30 -19.42
CA ARG A 157 14.39 8.01 -19.84
C ARG A 157 13.39 8.17 -18.68
N PHE A 158 13.22 7.14 -17.85
CA PHE A 158 12.32 7.22 -16.70
C PHE A 158 12.90 8.09 -15.58
N ARG A 159 14.21 8.01 -15.33
CA ARG A 159 14.94 8.92 -14.44
C ARG A 159 14.72 10.37 -14.86
N GLN A 160 14.79 10.65 -16.16
CA GLN A 160 14.55 11.98 -16.69
C GLN A 160 13.10 12.45 -16.43
N GLN A 161 12.09 11.62 -16.71
CA GLN A 161 10.69 11.97 -16.50
C GLN A 161 10.32 12.15 -15.01
N LEU A 162 10.86 11.31 -14.13
CA LEU A 162 10.71 11.45 -12.69
C LEU A 162 11.36 12.73 -12.19
N ASN A 163 12.56 13.05 -12.68
CA ASN A 163 13.26 14.26 -12.32
C ASN A 163 12.50 15.51 -12.82
N GLU A 164 11.99 15.51 -14.05
CA GLU A 164 11.15 16.59 -14.59
C GLU A 164 9.89 16.81 -13.73
N SER A 165 9.23 15.71 -13.33
CA SER A 165 8.04 15.78 -12.48
C SER A 165 8.37 16.28 -11.06
N PHE A 166 9.50 15.84 -10.51
CA PHE A 166 9.99 16.26 -9.20
C PHE A 166 10.38 17.75 -9.19
N GLN A 167 11.13 18.22 -10.18
CA GLN A 167 11.50 19.63 -10.32
C GLN A 167 10.27 20.52 -10.54
N SER A 168 9.29 20.05 -11.32
CA SER A 168 8.02 20.75 -11.48
C SER A 168 7.26 20.88 -10.15
N ALA A 169 7.26 19.84 -9.33
CA ALA A 169 6.66 19.88 -7.99
C ALA A 169 7.41 20.82 -7.05
N LEU A 170 8.76 20.82 -7.07
CA LEU A 170 9.58 21.77 -6.29
C LEU A 170 9.27 23.22 -6.67
N HIS A 171 9.22 23.51 -7.97
CA HIS A 171 8.89 24.84 -8.46
C HIS A 171 7.47 25.29 -8.03
N GLN A 172 6.50 24.38 -8.01
CA GLN A 172 5.15 24.68 -7.53
C GLN A 172 5.08 25.00 -6.02
N ILE A 173 6.03 24.50 -5.23
CA ILE A 173 6.13 24.78 -3.80
C ILE A 173 7.18 25.86 -3.47
N GLY A 174 7.75 26.52 -4.48
CA GLY A 174 8.69 27.63 -4.33
C GLY A 174 10.11 27.22 -3.93
N LEU A 175 10.52 25.99 -4.28
CA LEU A 175 11.86 25.44 -4.05
C LEU A 175 12.57 25.09 -5.36
#